data_AF-A0A7Y2EJQ9-F1
#
_entry.id   AF-A0A7Y2EJQ9-F1
#
_cell.length_a   1.000
_cell.length_b   1.000
_cell.length_c   1.000
_cell.angle_alpha   90.00
_cell.angle_beta   90.00
_cell.angle_gamma   90.00
#
_symmetry.space_group_name_H-M   'P 1'
#
loop_
_entity.id
_entity.type
_entity.pdbx_description
1 polymer ?
#
loop_
_entity_poly.entity_id
_entity_poly.type
_entity_poly.pdbx_seq_one_letter_code
_entity_poly.pdbx_strand_id
1 'polypeptide(L)'
;VDPCDFVLANQTLPPSQEWLDADCDGDGVTNGDEVADGTDPLDECDLVFTSQTVPPSQAWIDGDCDGDGVTNGQEVIDGTDPVDPCDYDPLSQDTTTISEAWENLDCDGDGVTNGQEILDGTSPLDECDLVFTSQDTTPTQEWLDGDCDGDGVTNGQEVLDGTDPVDPCDFVLANQTSPPTQEWLDTDCDGDGVTNGDEIIDGTDPLDPCDLDFMSQTVPPSQEWLDGDCDGDGVTNGQEVLDGTDPVDPCEYKPLSQDTTITSEEWDNLDCDGDGVTNKDEILDGTNPLNFCDFILESQTVDPSQEWLDADCDNDGLPNGDEVAIGTDPLDPDTDGDGVVDGDEVDSGTDPLDICDFIFADQTVTPSEEWDALDCDGDGVTNSQEVMDETDPTEPCDFLWESQDITTVSAEWLLLDCDDDGLENGDEVVTDEDGNVIDTQDANDNGIPDHVEENNGNPNSEDNLDVFDILTPNGDGLNDVFTIRNIENFPNNRLEIFNRWGVKVYDAEGYGQGNQFFRGVSEGRVTVNQGDRLPVGTYYYVLNYVNKDGVTKQLAGPLYINRR
;
A
#
# COMPACT_ATOMS: atom_id res chain seq x y z
N VAL A 1 -98.68 39.37 -30.00
CA VAL A 1 -97.98 40.03 -28.90
C VAL A 1 -96.82 39.11 -28.65
N ASP A 2 -95.62 39.65 -28.66
CA ASP A 2 -94.44 38.85 -28.37
C ASP A 2 -94.55 38.35 -26.92
N PRO A 3 -94.57 37.03 -26.66
CA PRO A 3 -94.68 36.51 -25.30
C PRO A 3 -93.49 36.94 -24.43
N CYS A 4 -92.37 37.33 -25.03
CA CYS A 4 -91.13 37.76 -24.38
C CYS A 4 -91.07 39.27 -24.10
N ASP A 5 -92.01 40.06 -24.64
CA ASP A 5 -92.07 41.52 -24.44
C ASP A 5 -92.86 41.88 -23.17
N PHE A 6 -92.24 41.67 -21.99
CA PHE A 6 -92.82 42.04 -20.69
C PHE A 6 -91.75 42.39 -19.64
N VAL A 7 -92.18 42.98 -18.52
CA VAL A 7 -91.31 43.27 -17.37
C VAL A 7 -91.55 42.21 -16.29
N LEU A 8 -90.59 41.28 -16.12
CA LEU A 8 -90.68 40.16 -15.18
C LEU A 8 -91.01 40.61 -13.75
N ALA A 9 -90.39 41.71 -13.28
CA ALA A 9 -90.65 42.29 -11.95
C ALA A 9 -92.11 42.74 -11.69
N ASN A 10 -92.94 42.87 -12.73
CA ASN A 10 -94.34 43.25 -12.62
C ASN A 10 -95.30 42.04 -12.75
N GLN A 11 -94.78 40.82 -12.83
CA GLN A 11 -95.58 39.61 -12.95
C GLN A 11 -96.38 39.37 -11.65
N THR A 12 -97.71 39.31 -11.79
CA THR A 12 -98.64 39.10 -10.66
C THR A 12 -99.59 37.93 -10.89
N LEU A 13 -99.45 37.25 -12.04
CA LEU A 13 -100.25 36.12 -12.49
C LEU A 13 -99.33 35.00 -13.00
N PRO A 14 -99.76 33.72 -12.95
CA PRO A 14 -98.98 32.60 -13.48
C PRO A 14 -98.64 32.79 -14.98
N PRO A 15 -97.49 32.30 -15.45
CA PRO A 15 -97.12 32.36 -16.86
C PRO A 15 -98.13 31.64 -17.75
N SER A 16 -98.26 32.10 -18.99
CA SER A 16 -99.10 31.45 -20.00
C SER A 16 -98.35 30.28 -20.66
N GLN A 17 -99.07 29.30 -21.22
CA GLN A 17 -98.41 28.22 -21.97
C GLN A 17 -97.61 28.75 -23.17
N GLU A 18 -98.09 29.82 -23.83
CA GLU A 18 -97.34 30.47 -24.93
C GLU A 18 -96.02 31.12 -24.47
N TRP A 19 -95.88 31.42 -23.17
CA TRP A 19 -94.62 31.88 -22.60
C TRP A 19 -93.76 30.71 -22.17
N LEU A 20 -94.34 29.67 -21.53
CA LEU A 20 -93.59 28.48 -21.12
C LEU A 20 -92.98 27.72 -22.31
N ASP A 21 -93.63 27.76 -23.48
CA ASP A 21 -93.14 27.12 -24.71
C ASP A 21 -92.16 28.02 -25.52
N ALA A 22 -91.94 29.27 -25.08
CA ALA A 22 -91.03 30.21 -25.73
C ALA A 22 -89.62 30.10 -25.12
N ASP A 23 -88.64 30.51 -25.91
CA ASP A 23 -87.23 30.72 -25.55
C ASP A 23 -87.01 32.22 -25.75
N CYS A 24 -86.93 32.98 -24.64
CA CYS A 24 -87.06 34.43 -24.67
C CYS A 24 -85.75 35.19 -24.72
N ASP A 25 -84.67 34.62 -24.21
CA ASP A 25 -83.30 35.08 -24.32
C ASP A 25 -82.56 34.45 -25.50
N GLY A 26 -83.04 33.32 -26.02
CA GLY A 26 -82.53 32.71 -27.23
C GLY A 26 -81.37 31.74 -26.99
N ASP A 27 -81.28 31.17 -25.79
CA ASP A 27 -80.23 30.25 -25.36
C ASP A 27 -80.48 28.79 -25.80
N GLY A 28 -81.66 28.48 -26.36
CA GLY A 28 -82.04 27.13 -26.77
C GLY A 28 -82.79 26.32 -25.71
N VAL A 29 -83.03 26.86 -24.52
CA VAL A 29 -83.85 26.31 -23.44
C VAL A 29 -85.21 27.02 -23.46
N THR A 30 -86.27 26.30 -23.08
CA THR A 30 -87.60 26.95 -22.99
C THR A 30 -87.80 27.54 -21.60
N ASN A 31 -88.48 28.68 -21.51
CA ASN A 31 -88.80 29.33 -20.23
C ASN A 31 -89.50 28.37 -19.24
N GLY A 32 -90.21 27.36 -19.74
CA GLY A 32 -90.86 26.34 -18.93
C GLY A 32 -89.87 25.35 -18.30
N ASP A 33 -88.80 25.01 -19.01
CA ASP A 33 -87.72 24.16 -18.53
C ASP A 33 -86.83 24.94 -17.54
N GLU A 34 -86.48 26.19 -17.85
CA GLU A 34 -85.71 27.09 -16.97
C GLU A 34 -86.42 27.40 -15.66
N VAL A 35 -87.73 27.63 -15.70
CA VAL A 35 -88.52 27.77 -14.46
C VAL A 35 -88.53 26.46 -13.65
N ALA A 36 -88.35 25.31 -14.30
CA ALA A 36 -88.38 24.01 -13.64
C ALA A 36 -87.06 23.63 -12.97
N ASP A 37 -85.92 23.97 -13.57
CA ASP A 37 -84.57 23.74 -13.00
C ASP A 37 -84.02 24.94 -12.23
N GLY A 38 -84.57 26.13 -12.45
CA GLY A 38 -84.39 27.32 -11.61
C GLY A 38 -83.53 28.43 -12.24
N THR A 39 -83.23 28.34 -13.52
CA THR A 39 -82.49 29.38 -14.28
C THR A 39 -83.40 30.53 -14.73
N ASP A 40 -82.83 31.68 -15.12
CA ASP A 40 -83.55 32.92 -15.48
C ASP A 40 -83.90 32.99 -16.98
N PRO A 41 -85.19 32.92 -17.37
CA PRO A 41 -85.65 32.90 -18.77
C PRO A 41 -85.47 34.18 -19.59
N LEU A 42 -84.61 35.08 -19.12
CA LEU A 42 -84.28 36.35 -19.75
C LEU A 42 -82.76 36.63 -19.71
N ASP A 43 -81.96 35.68 -19.24
CA ASP A 43 -80.51 35.78 -19.14
C ASP A 43 -79.89 34.63 -19.94
N GLU A 44 -79.37 34.94 -21.12
CA GLU A 44 -78.91 33.96 -22.10
C GLU A 44 -77.73 33.09 -21.61
N CYS A 45 -77.13 33.44 -20.46
CA CYS A 45 -76.04 32.71 -19.82
C CYS A 45 -76.43 32.07 -18.47
N ASP A 46 -77.67 32.24 -18.00
CA ASP A 46 -78.22 31.48 -16.89
C ASP A 46 -79.00 30.30 -17.45
N LEU A 47 -78.31 29.22 -17.79
CA LEU A 47 -78.92 28.02 -18.35
C LEU A 47 -78.31 26.73 -17.80
N VAL A 48 -79.08 25.65 -17.84
CA VAL A 48 -78.54 24.29 -17.77
C VAL A 48 -78.29 23.83 -19.20
N PHE A 49 -77.04 23.79 -19.64
CA PHE A 49 -76.70 23.48 -21.05
C PHE A 49 -77.34 22.17 -21.56
N THR A 50 -77.40 21.14 -20.71
CA THR A 50 -78.06 19.87 -21.04
C THR A 50 -79.60 19.95 -21.24
N SER A 51 -80.22 21.07 -20.86
CA SER A 51 -81.66 21.36 -21.03
C SER A 51 -81.98 21.99 -22.39
N GLN A 52 -81.00 22.28 -23.25
CA GLN A 52 -81.27 22.81 -24.59
C GLN A 52 -82.09 21.82 -25.44
N THR A 53 -83.28 22.26 -25.86
CA THR A 53 -84.20 21.44 -26.67
C THR A 53 -84.70 22.14 -27.94
N VAL A 54 -84.41 23.44 -28.09
CA VAL A 54 -84.69 24.23 -29.29
C VAL A 54 -83.41 24.83 -29.86
N PRO A 55 -83.35 25.18 -31.16
CA PRO A 55 -82.15 25.77 -31.74
C PRO A 55 -81.86 27.16 -31.15
N PRO A 56 -80.65 27.41 -30.63
CA PRO A 56 -80.28 28.71 -30.05
C PRO A 56 -80.21 29.82 -31.10
N SER A 57 -80.26 31.05 -30.63
CA SER A 57 -80.19 32.27 -31.43
C SER A 57 -78.76 32.55 -31.93
N GLN A 58 -78.62 33.37 -32.97
CA GLN A 58 -77.29 33.79 -33.42
C GLN A 58 -76.57 34.66 -32.39
N ALA A 59 -77.32 35.38 -31.55
CA ALA A 59 -76.71 36.21 -30.50
C ALA A 59 -76.01 35.34 -29.47
N TRP A 60 -76.68 34.29 -29.00
CA TRP A 60 -76.10 33.29 -28.11
C TRP A 60 -74.93 32.55 -28.76
N ILE A 61 -75.06 32.10 -30.02
CA ILE A 61 -73.98 31.39 -30.75
C ILE A 61 -72.70 32.23 -30.87
N ASP A 62 -72.83 33.55 -31.11
CA ASP A 62 -71.70 34.48 -31.23
C ASP A 62 -71.24 35.03 -29.85
N GLY A 63 -71.97 34.70 -28.78
CA GLY A 63 -71.67 35.08 -27.40
C GLY A 63 -70.63 34.15 -26.78
N ASP A 64 -70.23 34.50 -25.57
CA ASP A 64 -69.26 33.81 -24.71
C ASP A 64 -69.77 34.03 -23.28
N CYS A 65 -70.41 32.99 -22.72
CA CYS A 65 -71.23 33.12 -21.53
C CYS A 65 -70.44 33.01 -20.23
N ASP A 66 -69.38 32.20 -20.22
CA ASP A 66 -68.49 32.02 -19.08
C ASP A 66 -67.21 32.88 -19.16
N GLY A 67 -66.96 33.48 -20.32
CA GLY A 67 -65.89 34.45 -20.54
C GLY A 67 -64.52 33.82 -20.71
N ASP A 68 -64.45 32.56 -21.14
CA ASP A 68 -63.24 31.80 -21.39
C ASP A 68 -62.55 32.15 -22.72
N GLY A 69 -63.18 32.99 -23.55
CA GLY A 69 -62.67 33.40 -24.86
C GLY A 69 -63.00 32.43 -26.00
N VAL A 70 -63.80 31.40 -25.75
CA VAL A 70 -64.43 30.53 -26.74
C VAL A 70 -65.90 30.96 -26.88
N THR A 71 -66.41 31.00 -28.10
CA THR A 71 -67.84 31.33 -28.28
C THR A 71 -68.71 30.12 -27.95
N ASN A 72 -69.90 30.32 -27.38
CA ASN A 72 -70.86 29.25 -27.08
C ASN A 72 -71.11 28.31 -28.28
N GLY A 73 -71.14 28.87 -29.49
CA GLY A 73 -71.31 28.09 -30.72
C GLY A 73 -70.12 27.17 -31.08
N GLN A 74 -68.90 27.58 -30.71
CA GLN A 74 -67.67 26.82 -30.92
C GLN A 74 -67.53 25.73 -29.84
N GLU A 75 -67.90 26.02 -28.60
CA GLU A 75 -67.94 25.02 -27.52
C GLU A 75 -68.93 23.89 -27.82
N VAL A 76 -70.11 24.21 -28.37
CA VAL A 76 -71.04 23.18 -28.87
C VAL A 76 -70.41 22.29 -29.95
N ILE A 77 -69.48 22.82 -30.75
CA ILE A 77 -68.75 22.07 -31.79
C ILE A 77 -67.68 21.19 -31.15
N ASP A 78 -66.96 21.72 -30.16
CA ASP A 78 -65.84 21.07 -29.48
C ASP A 78 -66.32 20.05 -28.43
N GLY A 79 -67.58 20.20 -27.99
CA GLY A 79 -68.24 19.33 -27.02
C GLY A 79 -68.02 19.75 -25.57
N THR A 80 -67.71 21.03 -25.34
CA THR A 80 -67.49 21.65 -24.03
C THR A 80 -68.75 22.40 -23.55
N ASP A 81 -68.80 22.84 -22.29
CA ASP A 81 -69.98 23.43 -21.65
C ASP A 81 -69.94 24.98 -21.63
N PRO A 82 -70.82 25.67 -22.39
CA PRO A 82 -70.79 27.14 -22.54
C PRO A 82 -71.06 28.01 -21.31
N VAL A 83 -71.20 27.39 -20.14
CA VAL A 83 -71.37 28.08 -18.86
C VAL A 83 -70.36 27.64 -17.81
N ASP A 84 -69.46 26.71 -18.15
CA ASP A 84 -68.39 26.24 -17.28
C ASP A 84 -67.04 26.78 -17.79
N PRO A 85 -66.50 27.86 -17.19
CA PRO A 85 -65.29 28.53 -17.68
C PRO A 85 -64.02 27.67 -17.67
N CYS A 86 -64.07 26.47 -17.07
CA CYS A 86 -62.98 25.51 -17.04
C CYS A 86 -63.19 24.30 -17.97
N ASP A 87 -64.33 24.22 -18.66
CA ASP A 87 -64.59 23.22 -19.70
C ASP A 87 -64.49 23.89 -21.06
N TYR A 88 -63.29 23.92 -21.63
CA TYR A 88 -63.05 24.52 -22.94
C TYR A 88 -61.94 23.81 -23.72
N ASP A 89 -61.88 24.00 -25.04
CA ASP A 89 -60.77 23.52 -25.88
C ASP A 89 -59.71 24.63 -26.02
N PRO A 90 -58.49 24.48 -25.47
CA PRO A 90 -57.43 25.48 -25.58
C PRO A 90 -57.04 25.84 -27.02
N LEU A 91 -57.30 24.97 -28.00
CA LEU A 91 -57.03 25.25 -29.42
C LEU A 91 -58.05 26.21 -30.05
N SER A 92 -59.22 26.34 -29.44
CA SER A 92 -60.32 27.20 -29.89
C SER A 92 -60.37 28.54 -29.17
N GLN A 93 -59.59 28.70 -28.08
CA GLN A 93 -59.56 29.89 -27.26
C GLN A 93 -58.97 31.12 -27.97
N ASP A 94 -59.65 32.26 -27.86
CA ASP A 94 -59.09 33.58 -28.18
C ASP A 94 -58.71 34.33 -26.90
N THR A 95 -57.41 34.31 -26.57
CA THR A 95 -56.86 34.99 -25.38
C THR A 95 -57.00 36.52 -25.41
N THR A 96 -57.50 37.12 -26.49
CA THR A 96 -57.81 38.56 -26.55
C THR A 96 -59.23 38.91 -26.12
N THR A 97 -60.09 37.90 -25.94
CA THR A 97 -61.50 38.06 -25.55
C THR A 97 -61.85 37.48 -24.19
N ILE A 98 -60.90 36.83 -23.50
CA ILE A 98 -61.07 36.33 -22.13
C ILE A 98 -61.52 37.43 -21.15
N SER A 99 -62.29 37.01 -20.16
CA SER A 99 -62.83 37.90 -19.12
C SER A 99 -61.91 37.98 -17.90
N GLU A 100 -61.99 39.10 -17.15
CA GLU A 100 -61.33 39.22 -15.85
C GLU A 100 -61.84 38.17 -14.85
N ALA A 101 -63.07 37.65 -15.03
CA ALA A 101 -63.58 36.58 -14.17
C ALA A 101 -62.81 35.28 -14.42
N TRP A 102 -62.62 34.92 -15.69
CA TRP A 102 -61.85 33.75 -16.11
C TRP A 102 -60.37 33.86 -15.71
N GLU A 103 -59.75 35.03 -15.90
CA GLU A 103 -58.34 35.26 -15.50
C GLU A 103 -58.08 35.03 -14.00
N ASN A 104 -59.10 35.18 -13.14
CA ASN A 104 -58.99 34.98 -11.70
C ASN A 104 -59.42 33.57 -11.23
N LEU A 105 -59.82 32.69 -12.15
CA LEU A 105 -60.05 31.28 -11.85
C LEU A 105 -58.73 30.53 -11.80
N ASP A 106 -58.81 29.35 -11.19
CA ASP A 106 -57.76 28.34 -11.09
C ASP A 106 -58.49 27.05 -11.46
N CYS A 107 -58.40 26.69 -12.74
CA CYS A 107 -59.29 25.71 -13.37
C CYS A 107 -58.86 24.27 -13.13
N ASP A 108 -57.55 24.00 -13.06
CA ASP A 108 -56.99 22.70 -12.73
C ASP A 108 -56.70 22.54 -11.22
N GLY A 109 -56.72 23.64 -10.46
CA GLY A 109 -56.66 23.61 -9.01
C GLY A 109 -55.23 23.51 -8.46
N ASP A 110 -54.22 23.86 -9.24
CA ASP A 110 -52.80 23.79 -8.89
C ASP A 110 -52.34 24.97 -7.99
N GLY A 111 -53.20 25.97 -7.79
CA GLY A 111 -52.93 27.17 -7.00
C GLY A 111 -52.40 28.36 -7.78
N VAL A 112 -52.31 28.28 -9.11
CA VAL A 112 -51.95 29.34 -10.04
C VAL A 112 -53.21 29.76 -10.80
N THR A 113 -53.49 31.07 -10.85
CA THR A 113 -54.64 31.53 -11.64
C THR A 113 -54.40 31.43 -13.15
N ASN A 114 -55.44 31.15 -13.92
CA ASN A 114 -55.41 31.06 -15.39
C ASN A 114 -54.69 32.26 -16.04
N GLY A 115 -54.91 33.47 -15.50
CA GLY A 115 -54.26 34.69 -15.99
C GLY A 115 -52.75 34.70 -15.72
N GLN A 116 -52.30 34.15 -14.59
CA GLN A 116 -50.90 34.02 -14.24
C GLN A 116 -50.23 32.92 -15.09
N GLU A 117 -50.91 31.83 -15.36
CA GLU A 117 -50.39 30.77 -16.23
C GLU A 117 -50.17 31.21 -17.68
N ILE A 118 -51.08 32.02 -18.23
CA ILE A 118 -50.87 32.64 -19.55
C ILE A 118 -49.58 33.48 -19.57
N LEU A 119 -49.24 34.14 -18.46
CA LEU A 119 -48.01 34.93 -18.35
C LEU A 119 -46.76 34.05 -18.27
N ASP A 120 -46.86 32.92 -17.58
CA ASP A 120 -45.78 31.96 -17.37
C ASP A 120 -45.59 31.01 -18.56
N GLY A 121 -46.62 30.87 -19.40
CA GLY A 121 -46.64 29.98 -20.55
C GLY A 121 -47.01 28.54 -20.20
N THR A 122 -47.71 28.35 -19.09
CA THR A 122 -48.23 27.08 -18.57
C THR A 122 -49.71 26.90 -18.93
N SER A 123 -50.30 25.74 -18.60
CA SER A 123 -51.61 25.30 -19.10
C SER A 123 -52.68 25.34 -18.00
N PRO A 124 -53.73 26.19 -18.11
CA PRO A 124 -54.80 26.29 -17.10
C PRO A 124 -55.72 25.10 -16.90
N LEU A 125 -55.41 23.98 -17.55
CA LEU A 125 -56.18 22.73 -17.50
C LEU A 125 -55.27 21.53 -17.20
N ASP A 126 -53.99 21.74 -16.89
CA ASP A 126 -53.02 20.69 -16.62
C ASP A 126 -52.31 21.00 -15.31
N GLU A 127 -52.79 20.35 -14.24
CA GLU A 127 -52.39 20.61 -12.85
C GLU A 127 -50.89 20.41 -12.55
N CYS A 128 -50.14 19.81 -13.47
CA CYS A 128 -48.71 19.56 -13.38
C CYS A 128 -47.87 20.39 -14.35
N ASP A 129 -48.49 21.17 -15.24
CA ASP A 129 -47.81 22.16 -16.07
C ASP A 129 -47.91 23.51 -15.36
N LEU A 130 -47.04 23.76 -14.37
CA LEU A 130 -47.05 25.00 -13.59
C LEU A 130 -45.65 25.55 -13.32
N VAL A 131 -45.57 26.84 -12.98
CA VAL A 131 -44.41 27.43 -12.32
C VAL A 131 -44.72 27.50 -10.83
N PHE A 132 -44.21 26.55 -10.04
CA PHE A 132 -44.55 26.43 -8.62
C PHE A 132 -44.37 27.74 -7.82
N THR A 133 -43.33 28.52 -8.13
CA THR A 133 -43.09 29.82 -7.47
C THR A 133 -44.13 30.92 -7.80
N SER A 134 -45.01 30.69 -8.77
CA SER A 134 -46.06 31.61 -9.22
C SER A 134 -47.42 31.39 -8.55
N GLN A 135 -47.58 30.38 -7.68
CA GLN A 135 -48.82 30.15 -6.94
C GLN A 135 -49.32 31.43 -6.24
N ASP A 136 -50.53 31.84 -6.60
CA ASP A 136 -51.16 33.08 -6.15
C ASP A 136 -52.55 32.87 -5.51
N THR A 137 -53.07 31.64 -5.56
CA THR A 137 -54.24 31.17 -4.83
C THR A 137 -53.93 29.92 -4.00
N THR A 138 -54.94 29.30 -3.39
CA THR A 138 -54.77 28.08 -2.58
C THR A 138 -55.05 26.86 -3.44
N PRO A 139 -54.08 25.93 -3.60
CA PRO A 139 -54.28 24.69 -4.34
C PRO A 139 -55.43 23.84 -3.79
N THR A 140 -56.02 23.03 -4.66
CA THR A 140 -57.08 22.09 -4.32
C THR A 140 -56.55 20.88 -3.55
N GLN A 141 -57.45 20.13 -2.91
CA GLN A 141 -57.06 18.88 -2.25
C GLN A 141 -56.69 17.78 -3.26
N GLU A 142 -57.22 17.87 -4.50
CA GLU A 142 -56.90 16.91 -5.57
C GLU A 142 -55.43 17.05 -5.97
N TRP A 143 -55.00 18.28 -6.26
CA TRP A 143 -53.60 18.60 -6.53
C TRP A 143 -52.68 18.23 -5.35
N LEU A 144 -53.06 18.55 -4.11
CA LEU A 144 -52.25 18.22 -2.92
C LEU A 144 -52.05 16.71 -2.70
N ASP A 145 -53.03 15.89 -3.11
CA ASP A 145 -52.97 14.44 -3.03
C ASP A 145 -52.30 13.81 -4.29
N GLY A 146 -52.03 14.62 -5.32
CA GLY A 146 -51.32 14.27 -6.54
C GLY A 146 -49.80 14.20 -6.36
N ASP A 147 -49.12 13.83 -7.44
CA ASP A 147 -47.67 13.58 -7.56
C ASP A 147 -47.31 13.92 -9.01
N CYS A 148 -46.87 15.15 -9.23
CA CYS A 148 -46.79 15.73 -10.58
C CYS A 148 -45.52 15.35 -11.34
N ASP A 149 -44.40 15.22 -10.65
CA ASP A 149 -43.12 14.79 -11.23
C ASP A 149 -42.91 13.26 -11.17
N GLY A 150 -43.76 12.56 -10.42
CA GLY A 150 -43.73 11.11 -10.33
C GLY A 150 -42.62 10.56 -9.46
N ASP A 151 -42.07 11.35 -8.54
CA ASP A 151 -41.02 10.95 -7.61
C ASP A 151 -41.55 10.05 -6.47
N GLY A 152 -42.87 9.93 -6.30
CA GLY A 152 -43.51 9.14 -5.25
C GLY A 152 -43.72 9.88 -3.92
N VAL A 153 -43.43 11.18 -3.88
CA VAL A 153 -43.84 12.17 -2.88
C VAL A 153 -45.08 12.89 -3.43
N THR A 154 -46.00 13.27 -2.54
CA THR A 154 -47.18 14.02 -2.98
C THR A 154 -46.87 15.51 -3.02
N ASN A 155 -47.45 16.26 -3.96
CA ASN A 155 -47.30 17.71 -4.07
C ASN A 155 -47.52 18.41 -2.71
N GLY A 156 -48.53 17.97 -1.94
CA GLY A 156 -48.81 18.55 -0.62
C GLY A 156 -47.76 18.26 0.45
N GLN A 157 -47.00 17.17 0.33
CA GLN A 157 -45.89 16.84 1.21
C GLN A 157 -44.64 17.66 0.82
N GLU A 158 -44.38 17.84 -0.46
CA GLU A 158 -43.29 18.68 -0.95
C GLU A 158 -43.47 20.15 -0.59
N VAL A 159 -44.70 20.67 -0.68
CA VAL A 159 -45.04 22.01 -0.17
C VAL A 159 -44.71 22.15 1.33
N LEU A 160 -44.87 21.08 2.12
CA LEU A 160 -44.50 21.09 3.55
C LEU A 160 -42.99 21.04 3.76
N ASP A 161 -42.28 20.31 2.90
CA ASP A 161 -40.82 20.15 2.95
C ASP A 161 -40.08 21.34 2.34
N GLY A 162 -40.76 22.11 1.49
CA GLY A 162 -40.22 23.25 0.76
C GLY A 162 -39.48 22.87 -0.52
N THR A 163 -39.84 21.73 -1.11
CA THR A 163 -39.32 21.22 -2.40
C THR A 163 -40.30 21.53 -3.54
N ASP A 164 -39.91 21.33 -4.80
CA ASP A 164 -40.65 21.72 -6.01
C ASP A 164 -41.44 20.55 -6.63
N PRO A 165 -42.79 20.54 -6.55
CA PRO A 165 -43.64 19.42 -7.01
C PRO A 165 -43.59 19.05 -8.49
N VAL A 166 -42.82 19.77 -9.30
CA VAL A 166 -42.63 19.49 -10.73
C VAL A 166 -41.19 19.17 -11.10
N ASP A 167 -40.27 19.22 -10.13
CA ASP A 167 -38.87 18.85 -10.32
C ASP A 167 -38.59 17.49 -9.68
N PRO A 168 -38.48 16.40 -10.47
CA PRO A 168 -38.34 15.02 -9.96
C PRO A 168 -37.10 14.77 -9.10
N CYS A 169 -36.16 15.72 -9.06
CA CYS A 169 -34.93 15.66 -8.29
C CYS A 169 -34.90 16.63 -7.11
N ASP A 170 -35.93 17.45 -6.89
CA ASP A 170 -36.10 18.28 -5.72
C ASP A 170 -37.14 17.65 -4.79
N PHE A 171 -36.71 16.71 -3.96
CA PHE A 171 -37.59 16.06 -2.99
C PHE A 171 -36.83 15.61 -1.73
N VAL A 172 -37.58 15.16 -0.73
CA VAL A 172 -37.01 14.54 0.48
C VAL A 172 -37.21 13.03 0.39
N LEU A 173 -36.12 12.29 0.17
CA LEU A 173 -36.14 10.82 0.01
C LEU A 173 -36.89 10.08 1.12
N ALA A 174 -36.78 10.54 2.37
CA ALA A 174 -37.49 9.94 3.51
C ALA A 174 -39.03 10.03 3.44
N ASN A 175 -39.56 10.91 2.58
CA ASN A 175 -40.99 11.14 2.39
C ASN A 175 -41.55 10.48 1.11
N GLN A 176 -40.72 9.78 0.34
CA GLN A 176 -41.15 8.94 -0.77
C GLN A 176 -41.99 7.77 -0.22
N THR A 177 -43.30 7.88 -0.31
CA THR A 177 -44.24 6.90 0.28
C THR A 177 -45.07 6.16 -0.77
N SER A 178 -45.14 6.69 -1.98
CA SER A 178 -45.72 6.05 -3.15
C SER A 178 -44.62 5.46 -4.04
N PRO A 179 -44.92 4.42 -4.83
CA PRO A 179 -43.96 3.93 -5.83
C PRO A 179 -43.72 5.00 -6.89
N PRO A 180 -42.46 5.37 -7.19
CA PRO A 180 -42.14 6.35 -8.22
C PRO A 180 -42.49 5.83 -9.63
N THR A 181 -42.55 6.76 -10.57
CA THR A 181 -42.81 6.48 -11.99
C THR A 181 -41.58 5.87 -12.68
N GLN A 182 -41.78 5.29 -13.87
CA GLN A 182 -40.66 4.79 -14.67
C GLN A 182 -39.78 5.94 -15.20
N GLU A 183 -40.35 7.13 -15.41
CA GLU A 183 -39.61 8.31 -15.87
C GLU A 183 -38.63 8.79 -14.79
N TRP A 184 -39.08 8.82 -13.53
CA TRP A 184 -38.21 9.07 -12.39
C TRP A 184 -37.12 7.99 -12.24
N LEU A 185 -37.47 6.70 -12.37
CA LEU A 185 -36.50 5.60 -12.27
C LEU A 185 -35.40 5.62 -13.35
N ASP A 186 -35.70 6.17 -14.53
CA ASP A 186 -34.75 6.28 -15.65
C ASP A 186 -33.93 7.58 -15.60
N THR A 187 -34.23 8.48 -14.66
CA THR A 187 -33.50 9.74 -14.40
C THR A 187 -32.29 9.47 -13.51
N ASP A 188 -31.31 10.36 -13.60
CA ASP A 188 -30.09 10.44 -12.79
C ASP A 188 -30.13 11.83 -12.14
N CYS A 189 -30.52 11.89 -10.87
CA CYS A 189 -30.90 13.14 -10.20
C CYS A 189 -29.71 13.92 -9.65
N ASP A 190 -28.71 13.24 -9.11
CA ASP A 190 -27.48 13.86 -8.61
C ASP A 190 -26.38 13.98 -9.69
N GLY A 191 -26.58 13.35 -10.85
CA GLY A 191 -25.72 13.45 -12.00
C GLY A 191 -24.45 12.60 -11.87
N ASP A 192 -24.45 11.57 -11.05
CA ASP A 192 -23.29 10.70 -10.82
C ASP A 192 -23.10 9.64 -11.93
N GLY A 193 -24.08 9.48 -12.83
CA GLY A 193 -24.07 8.49 -13.91
C GLY A 193 -24.78 7.17 -13.60
N VAL A 194 -25.32 7.01 -12.40
CA VAL A 194 -26.22 5.94 -11.98
C VAL A 194 -27.65 6.45 -12.08
N THR A 195 -28.59 5.57 -12.40
CA THR A 195 -30.01 5.98 -12.47
C THR A 195 -30.67 5.73 -11.12
N ASN A 196 -31.64 6.57 -10.74
CA ASN A 196 -32.39 6.44 -9.49
C ASN A 196 -32.94 5.00 -9.29
N GLY A 197 -33.32 4.34 -10.39
CA GLY A 197 -33.79 2.96 -10.36
C GLY A 197 -32.70 1.92 -10.09
N ASP A 198 -31.47 2.14 -10.56
CA ASP A 198 -30.32 1.29 -10.25
C ASP A 198 -29.87 1.50 -8.80
N GLU A 199 -29.87 2.74 -8.31
CA GLU A 199 -29.52 3.08 -6.92
C GLU A 199 -30.47 2.49 -5.89
N ILE A 200 -31.77 2.44 -6.19
CA ILE A 200 -32.73 1.71 -5.35
C ILE A 200 -32.39 0.21 -5.27
N ILE A 201 -31.77 -0.36 -6.31
CA ILE A 201 -31.47 -1.79 -6.40
C ILE A 201 -30.22 -2.16 -5.60
N ASP A 202 -29.15 -1.37 -5.68
CA ASP A 202 -27.89 -1.59 -4.95
C ASP A 202 -27.89 -0.93 -3.55
N GLY A 203 -28.76 0.05 -3.34
CA GLY A 203 -29.10 0.62 -2.04
C GLY A 203 -28.39 1.93 -1.74
N THR A 204 -28.00 2.68 -2.77
CA THR A 204 -27.41 4.02 -2.68
C THR A 204 -28.48 5.13 -2.73
N ASP A 205 -28.09 6.39 -2.54
CA ASP A 205 -28.99 7.55 -2.39
C ASP A 205 -29.07 8.38 -3.68
N PRO A 206 -30.23 8.41 -4.38
CA PRO A 206 -30.41 9.14 -5.65
C PRO A 206 -30.22 10.65 -5.65
N LEU A 207 -29.95 11.23 -4.49
CA LEU A 207 -29.71 12.65 -4.30
C LEU A 207 -28.31 12.95 -3.75
N ASP A 208 -27.49 11.93 -3.48
CA ASP A 208 -26.12 12.09 -2.98
C ASP A 208 -25.10 11.60 -4.03
N PRO A 209 -24.46 12.52 -4.77
CA PRO A 209 -23.55 12.17 -5.87
C PRO A 209 -22.31 11.37 -5.47
N CYS A 210 -22.07 11.21 -4.17
CA CYS A 210 -20.95 10.43 -3.63
C CYS A 210 -21.40 9.15 -2.91
N ASP A 211 -22.71 8.88 -2.83
CA ASP A 211 -23.24 7.58 -2.42
C ASP A 211 -23.61 6.81 -3.70
N LEU A 212 -22.65 6.08 -4.28
CA LEU A 212 -22.87 5.30 -5.49
C LEU A 212 -22.12 3.97 -5.49
N ASP A 213 -22.64 3.01 -6.27
CA ASP A 213 -21.85 1.86 -6.72
C ASP A 213 -21.24 2.22 -8.08
N PHE A 214 -19.94 2.47 -8.11
CA PHE A 214 -19.21 2.85 -9.33
C PHE A 214 -19.43 1.84 -10.49
N MET A 215 -19.68 0.57 -10.18
CA MET A 215 -19.95 -0.45 -11.19
C MET A 215 -21.36 -0.36 -11.80
N SER A 216 -22.27 0.40 -11.17
CA SER A 216 -23.64 0.66 -11.61
C SER A 216 -23.77 1.86 -12.54
N GLN A 217 -22.69 2.61 -12.83
CA GLN A 217 -22.75 3.73 -13.78
C GLN A 217 -23.15 3.27 -15.20
N THR A 218 -24.35 3.65 -15.65
CA THR A 218 -24.88 3.27 -16.96
C THR A 218 -25.19 4.47 -17.87
N VAL A 219 -25.27 5.68 -17.31
CA VAL A 219 -25.48 6.92 -18.05
C VAL A 219 -24.26 7.86 -17.93
N PRO A 220 -24.06 8.82 -18.85
CA PRO A 220 -22.93 9.73 -18.76
C PRO A 220 -23.06 10.67 -17.54
N PRO A 221 -22.06 10.73 -16.64
CA PRO A 221 -22.10 11.63 -15.49
C PRO A 221 -22.12 13.11 -15.88
N SER A 222 -22.62 13.93 -14.96
CA SER A 222 -22.67 15.39 -15.06
C SER A 222 -21.27 16.01 -14.96
N GLN A 223 -21.12 17.24 -15.46
CA GLN A 223 -19.85 17.96 -15.31
C GLN A 223 -19.55 18.34 -13.86
N GLU A 224 -20.59 18.57 -13.05
CA GLU A 224 -20.44 18.90 -11.63
C GLU A 224 -19.85 17.72 -10.87
N TRP A 225 -20.37 16.52 -11.10
CA TRP A 225 -19.82 15.29 -10.54
C TRP A 225 -18.38 15.04 -11.02
N LEU A 226 -18.10 15.19 -12.33
CA LEU A 226 -16.76 14.95 -12.88
C LEU A 226 -15.67 15.90 -12.32
N ASP A 227 -16.06 17.13 -11.95
CA ASP A 227 -15.18 18.13 -11.35
C ASP A 227 -15.08 17.99 -9.81
N GLY A 228 -15.94 17.15 -9.22
CA GLY A 228 -15.95 16.78 -7.80
C GLY A 228 -14.83 15.80 -7.43
N ASP A 229 -14.77 15.48 -6.14
CA ASP A 229 -13.81 14.59 -5.48
C ASP A 229 -14.56 13.98 -4.29
N CYS A 230 -15.11 12.78 -4.50
CA CYS A 230 -16.09 12.19 -3.59
C CYS A 230 -15.46 11.55 -2.36
N ASP A 231 -14.30 10.92 -2.51
CA ASP A 231 -13.56 10.29 -1.42
C ASP A 231 -12.54 11.24 -0.74
N GLY A 232 -12.28 12.39 -1.36
CA GLY A 232 -11.40 13.42 -0.84
C GLY A 232 -9.91 13.07 -0.94
N ASP A 233 -9.54 12.15 -1.82
CA ASP A 233 -8.14 11.75 -2.03
C ASP A 233 -7.32 12.80 -2.82
N GLY A 234 -7.99 13.85 -3.34
CA GLY A 234 -7.37 14.91 -4.12
C GLY A 234 -7.22 14.59 -5.62
N VAL A 235 -7.87 13.53 -6.10
CA VAL A 235 -8.12 13.20 -7.50
C VAL A 235 -9.59 13.52 -7.78
N THR A 236 -9.89 14.09 -8.95
CA THR A 236 -11.29 14.35 -9.29
C THR A 236 -11.96 13.08 -9.80
N ASN A 237 -13.25 12.90 -9.54
CA ASN A 237 -14.03 11.74 -10.01
C ASN A 237 -13.82 11.49 -11.52
N GLY A 238 -13.82 12.56 -12.33
CA GLY A 238 -13.58 12.44 -13.78
C GLY A 238 -12.18 11.98 -14.18
N GLN A 239 -11.18 12.21 -13.35
CA GLN A 239 -9.80 11.73 -13.57
C GLN A 239 -9.68 10.26 -13.16
N GLU A 240 -10.39 9.84 -12.13
CA GLU A 240 -10.45 8.44 -11.69
C GLU A 240 -11.17 7.54 -12.70
N VAL A 241 -12.28 8.01 -13.26
CA VAL A 241 -12.94 7.34 -14.40
C VAL A 241 -11.97 7.14 -15.57
N LEU A 242 -11.10 8.11 -15.86
CA LEU A 242 -10.07 7.99 -16.90
C LEU A 242 -8.96 7.02 -16.49
N ASP A 243 -8.63 6.96 -15.21
CA ASP A 243 -7.60 6.11 -14.65
C ASP A 243 -8.08 4.68 -14.41
N GLY A 244 -9.39 4.45 -14.36
CA GLY A 244 -10.03 3.19 -14.04
C GLY A 244 -9.91 2.86 -12.56
N THR A 245 -9.98 3.87 -11.70
CA THR A 245 -10.05 3.76 -10.23
C THR A 245 -11.44 4.15 -9.74
N ASP A 246 -11.77 3.83 -8.48
CA ASP A 246 -13.11 3.97 -7.91
C ASP A 246 -13.28 5.32 -7.18
N PRO A 247 -14.12 6.25 -7.67
CA PRO A 247 -14.27 7.60 -7.13
C PRO A 247 -14.79 7.74 -5.70
N VAL A 248 -15.21 6.63 -5.09
CA VAL A 248 -15.69 6.62 -3.70
C VAL A 248 -14.79 5.79 -2.77
N ASP A 249 -13.71 5.20 -3.28
CA ASP A 249 -12.71 4.49 -2.47
C ASP A 249 -11.44 5.33 -2.31
N PRO A 250 -11.23 5.98 -1.14
CA PRO A 250 -10.10 6.88 -0.89
C PRO A 250 -8.72 6.25 -1.03
N CYS A 251 -8.64 4.93 -1.08
CA CYS A 251 -7.39 4.18 -1.24
C CYS A 251 -7.23 3.58 -2.63
N GLU A 252 -8.18 3.76 -3.54
CA GLU A 252 -8.09 3.34 -4.93
C GLU A 252 -7.79 4.55 -5.83
N TYR A 253 -6.52 4.95 -5.93
CA TYR A 253 -6.14 6.05 -6.81
C TYR A 253 -4.77 5.88 -7.45
N LYS A 254 -4.41 6.78 -8.38
CA LYS A 254 -3.06 6.82 -8.97
C LYS A 254 -2.26 7.97 -8.38
N PRO A 255 -1.10 7.70 -7.74
CA PRO A 255 -0.27 8.75 -7.14
C PRO A 255 0.21 9.85 -8.11
N LEU A 256 0.25 9.58 -9.42
CA LEU A 256 0.62 10.59 -10.43
C LEU A 256 -0.52 11.56 -10.79
N SER A 257 -1.77 11.21 -10.46
CA SER A 257 -2.97 12.00 -10.74
C SER A 257 -3.40 12.84 -9.53
N GLN A 258 -2.90 12.50 -8.34
CA GLN A 258 -3.24 13.13 -7.07
C GLN A 258 -2.69 14.56 -6.92
N ASP A 259 -3.50 15.45 -6.36
CA ASP A 259 -3.08 16.74 -5.82
C ASP A 259 -3.15 16.73 -4.28
N THR A 260 -2.01 16.46 -3.64
CA THR A 260 -1.88 16.42 -2.17
C THR A 260 -2.10 17.77 -1.47
N THR A 261 -2.40 18.85 -2.19
CA THR A 261 -2.75 20.15 -1.59
C THR A 261 -4.23 20.34 -1.32
N ILE A 262 -5.07 19.43 -1.81
CA ILE A 262 -6.53 19.50 -1.72
C ILE A 262 -7.17 18.26 -1.07
N THR A 263 -6.37 17.33 -0.54
CA THR A 263 -6.87 16.16 0.20
C THR A 263 -7.74 16.54 1.38
N SER A 264 -8.68 15.67 1.73
CA SER A 264 -9.59 15.82 2.86
C SER A 264 -8.92 15.42 4.19
N GLU A 265 -9.48 15.89 5.30
CA GLU A 265 -9.03 15.44 6.63
C GLU A 265 -9.37 13.96 6.88
N GLU A 266 -10.38 13.42 6.21
CA GLU A 266 -10.74 12.00 6.32
C GLU A 266 -9.69 11.14 5.63
N TRP A 267 -9.29 11.51 4.42
CA TRP A 267 -8.21 10.87 3.68
C TRP A 267 -6.86 10.97 4.41
N ASP A 268 -6.52 12.15 4.94
CA ASP A 268 -5.26 12.38 5.68
C ASP A 268 -5.08 11.42 6.88
N ASN A 269 -6.17 10.97 7.50
CA ASN A 269 -6.15 10.11 8.69
C ASN A 269 -6.31 8.62 8.39
N LEU A 270 -6.51 8.25 7.12
CA LEU A 270 -6.52 6.85 6.69
C LEU A 270 -5.10 6.28 6.65
N ASP A 271 -5.04 4.96 6.71
CA ASP A 271 -3.86 4.12 6.48
C ASP A 271 -4.26 3.19 5.34
N CYS A 272 -3.97 3.60 4.11
CA CYS A 272 -4.54 3.01 2.91
C CYS A 272 -3.91 1.66 2.54
N ASP A 273 -2.62 1.49 2.80
CA ASP A 273 -1.91 0.24 2.53
C ASP A 273 -1.79 -0.67 3.77
N GLY A 274 -2.17 -0.16 4.94
CA GLY A 274 -2.30 -0.91 6.18
C GLY A 274 -0.98 -1.17 6.86
N ASP A 275 0.03 -0.34 6.65
CA ASP A 275 1.36 -0.49 7.24
C ASP A 275 1.49 0.11 8.66
N GLY A 276 0.44 0.75 9.17
CA GLY A 276 0.46 1.40 10.48
C GLY A 276 0.81 2.90 10.45
N VAL A 277 1.08 3.48 9.28
CA VAL A 277 1.38 4.90 9.06
C VAL A 277 0.17 5.54 8.37
N THR A 278 -0.17 6.77 8.77
CA THR A 278 -1.27 7.49 8.11
C THR A 278 -0.79 8.13 6.82
N ASN A 279 -1.68 8.23 5.82
CA ASN A 279 -1.41 8.84 4.53
C ASN A 279 -0.74 10.22 4.65
N LYS A 280 -1.15 11.02 5.63
CA LYS A 280 -0.55 12.33 5.92
C LYS A 280 0.88 12.24 6.43
N ASP A 281 1.16 11.31 7.35
CA ASP A 281 2.50 11.13 7.89
C ASP A 281 3.44 10.63 6.79
N GLU A 282 2.97 9.75 5.91
CA GLU A 282 3.72 9.31 4.75
C GLU A 282 4.04 10.42 3.75
N ILE A 283 3.07 11.31 3.45
CA ILE A 283 3.34 12.50 2.63
C ILE A 283 4.42 13.39 3.27
N LEU A 284 4.44 13.51 4.60
CA LEU A 284 5.44 14.30 5.32
C LEU A 284 6.83 13.63 5.26
N ASP A 285 6.87 12.31 5.34
CA ASP A 285 8.07 11.49 5.34
C ASP A 285 8.61 11.22 3.93
N GLY A 286 7.78 11.42 2.91
CA GLY A 286 8.10 11.19 1.50
C GLY A 286 8.00 9.72 1.09
N THR A 287 7.20 8.94 1.81
CA THR A 287 6.85 7.55 1.51
C THR A 287 5.52 7.48 0.74
N ASN A 288 5.03 6.28 0.42
CA ASN A 288 3.93 6.11 -0.53
C ASN A 288 2.70 5.44 0.11
N PRO A 289 1.56 6.16 0.24
CA PRO A 289 0.36 5.66 0.93
C PRO A 289 -0.38 4.46 0.36
N LEU A 290 0.15 3.89 -0.73
CA LEU A 290 -0.41 2.72 -1.41
C LEU A 290 0.61 1.58 -1.47
N ASN A 291 1.70 1.65 -0.72
CA ASN A 291 2.77 0.66 -0.72
C ASN A 291 3.27 0.40 0.69
N PHE A 292 2.73 -0.67 1.27
CA PHE A 292 2.96 -1.04 2.67
C PHE A 292 4.41 -1.40 3.03
N CYS A 293 5.33 -1.48 2.05
CA CYS A 293 6.77 -1.64 2.26
C CYS A 293 7.59 -0.37 2.02
N ASP A 294 6.93 0.76 1.76
CA ASP A 294 7.55 2.07 1.63
C ASP A 294 7.06 2.91 2.81
N PHE A 295 7.72 2.76 3.95
CA PHE A 295 7.30 3.41 5.20
C PHE A 295 8.51 3.73 6.08
N ILE A 296 8.27 4.47 7.16
CA ILE A 296 9.26 4.67 8.22
C ILE A 296 8.72 4.06 9.52
N LEU A 297 9.45 3.08 10.07
CA LEU A 297 9.04 2.33 11.27
C LEU A 297 8.73 3.25 12.47
N GLU A 298 9.45 4.36 12.63
CA GLU A 298 9.21 5.30 13.73
C GLU A 298 7.93 6.13 13.60
N SER A 299 7.34 6.15 12.40
CA SER A 299 6.09 6.86 12.06
C SER A 299 4.85 5.97 12.16
N GLN A 300 5.00 4.67 12.47
CA GLN A 300 3.86 3.81 12.76
C GLN A 300 3.14 4.27 14.03
N THR A 301 1.93 4.82 13.86
CA THR A 301 1.11 5.36 14.96
C THR A 301 -0.25 4.69 15.08
N VAL A 302 -0.66 3.92 14.07
CA VAL A 302 -1.84 3.05 14.09
C VAL A 302 -1.42 1.58 14.06
N ASP A 303 -2.34 0.67 14.42
CA ASP A 303 -2.04 -0.76 14.45
C ASP A 303 -1.95 -1.28 12.99
N PRO A 304 -0.83 -1.89 12.55
CA PRO A 304 -0.70 -2.42 11.20
C PRO A 304 -1.73 -3.52 10.89
N SER A 305 -2.07 -3.64 9.61
CA SER A 305 -3.00 -4.63 9.10
C SER A 305 -2.44 -6.06 9.16
N GLN A 306 -3.32 -7.06 9.07
CA GLN A 306 -2.86 -8.46 8.97
C GLN A 306 -2.12 -8.74 7.66
N GLU A 307 -2.45 -8.01 6.59
CA GLU A 307 -1.76 -8.16 5.31
C GLU A 307 -0.31 -7.71 5.40
N TRP A 308 -0.05 -6.58 6.07
CA TRP A 308 1.30 -6.13 6.39
C TRP A 308 2.04 -7.12 7.30
N LEU A 309 1.39 -7.63 8.35
CA LEU A 309 2.02 -8.60 9.27
C LEU A 309 2.41 -9.92 8.61
N ASP A 310 1.66 -10.35 7.59
CA ASP A 310 1.92 -11.58 6.82
C ASP A 310 2.87 -11.35 5.64
N ALA A 311 3.20 -10.09 5.33
CA ALA A 311 4.15 -9.71 4.30
C ALA A 311 5.60 -9.85 4.80
N ASP A 312 6.53 -9.73 3.85
CA ASP A 312 7.97 -9.85 4.02
C ASP A 312 8.57 -8.77 3.11
N CYS A 313 8.84 -7.60 3.69
CA CYS A 313 9.07 -6.38 2.92
C CYS A 313 10.49 -6.28 2.35
N ASP A 314 11.49 -6.77 3.08
CA ASP A 314 12.87 -6.84 2.64
C ASP A 314 13.23 -8.14 1.91
N ASN A 315 12.35 -9.14 1.93
CA ASN A 315 12.45 -10.43 1.23
C ASN A 315 13.56 -11.34 1.78
N ASP A 316 13.77 -11.30 3.09
CA ASP A 316 14.76 -12.10 3.80
C ASP A 316 14.23 -13.49 4.22
N GLY A 317 12.90 -13.66 4.19
CA GLY A 317 12.20 -14.91 4.54
C GLY A 317 11.54 -14.91 5.91
N LEU A 318 11.66 -13.83 6.69
CA LEU A 318 11.00 -13.59 7.97
C LEU A 318 9.84 -12.59 7.77
N PRO A 319 8.59 -12.94 8.12
CA PRO A 319 7.48 -12.00 7.96
C PRO A 319 7.57 -10.80 8.91
N ASN A 320 7.15 -9.62 8.46
CA ASN A 320 7.15 -8.37 9.23
C ASN A 320 6.58 -8.52 10.65
N GLY A 321 5.51 -9.31 10.80
CA GLY A 321 4.88 -9.56 12.10
C GLY A 321 5.75 -10.37 13.08
N ASP A 322 6.56 -11.30 12.56
CA ASP A 322 7.53 -12.06 13.35
C ASP A 322 8.75 -11.20 13.66
N GLU A 323 9.21 -10.38 12.71
CA GLU A 323 10.29 -9.42 12.89
C GLU A 323 10.00 -8.42 14.02
N VAL A 324 8.85 -7.75 13.98
CA VAL A 324 8.40 -6.85 15.05
C VAL A 324 8.32 -7.57 16.41
N ALA A 325 8.00 -8.87 16.41
CA ALA A 325 7.89 -9.65 17.64
C ALA A 325 9.26 -10.00 18.26
N ILE A 326 10.29 -10.17 17.43
CA ILE A 326 11.66 -10.46 17.90
C ILE A 326 12.54 -9.21 18.01
N GLY A 327 12.15 -8.12 17.35
CA GLY A 327 12.81 -6.81 17.40
C GLY A 327 13.73 -6.49 16.22
N THR A 328 13.65 -7.26 15.13
CA THR A 328 14.33 -6.97 13.86
C THR A 328 13.58 -5.90 13.05
N ASP A 329 14.22 -5.33 12.02
CA ASP A 329 13.68 -4.24 11.20
C ASP A 329 13.05 -4.77 9.90
N PRO A 330 11.72 -4.66 9.69
CA PRO A 330 11.03 -5.19 8.50
C PRO A 330 11.45 -4.63 7.13
N LEU A 331 12.38 -3.67 7.11
CA LEU A 331 12.92 -3.06 5.90
C LEU A 331 14.43 -3.32 5.73
N ASP A 332 15.05 -4.07 6.64
CA ASP A 332 16.47 -4.37 6.64
C ASP A 332 16.71 -5.88 6.80
N PRO A 333 17.12 -6.59 5.73
CA PRO A 333 17.17 -8.05 5.73
C PRO A 333 18.27 -8.65 6.63
N ASP A 334 19.11 -7.83 7.26
CA ASP A 334 20.23 -8.21 8.13
C ASP A 334 20.35 -7.12 9.22
N THR A 335 19.54 -7.26 10.28
CA THR A 335 19.31 -6.19 11.26
C THR A 335 20.57 -5.83 12.05
N ASP A 336 21.39 -6.81 12.42
CA ASP A 336 22.62 -6.59 13.17
C ASP A 336 23.85 -6.38 12.28
N GLY A 337 23.74 -6.67 10.98
CA GLY A 337 24.72 -6.37 9.97
C GLY A 337 25.89 -7.34 9.97
N ASP A 338 25.71 -8.60 10.36
CA ASP A 338 26.77 -9.60 10.39
C ASP A 338 26.97 -10.36 9.08
N GLY A 339 26.07 -10.18 8.10
CA GLY A 339 26.12 -10.84 6.80
C GLY A 339 25.18 -12.03 6.62
N VAL A 340 24.54 -12.52 7.68
CA VAL A 340 23.45 -13.51 7.63
C VAL A 340 22.13 -12.75 7.70
N VAL A 341 21.10 -13.24 7.00
CA VAL A 341 19.80 -12.57 7.01
C VAL A 341 18.93 -13.04 8.17
N ASP A 342 18.11 -12.17 8.75
CA ASP A 342 17.37 -12.44 9.99
C ASP A 342 16.53 -13.73 9.89
N GLY A 343 15.90 -13.96 8.74
CA GLY A 343 15.14 -15.18 8.45
C GLY A 343 15.99 -16.46 8.47
N ASP A 344 17.19 -16.44 7.92
CA ASP A 344 18.12 -17.60 7.92
C ASP A 344 18.64 -17.86 9.34
N GLU A 345 18.81 -16.81 10.13
CA GLU A 345 19.25 -16.90 11.52
C GLU A 345 18.20 -17.52 12.43
N VAL A 346 16.95 -17.05 12.34
CA VAL A 346 15.83 -17.63 13.07
C VAL A 346 15.65 -19.11 12.73
N ASP A 347 15.80 -19.48 11.45
CA ASP A 347 15.72 -20.87 10.99
C ASP A 347 16.89 -21.74 11.51
N SER A 348 18.08 -21.14 11.63
CA SER A 348 19.31 -21.81 12.10
C SER A 348 19.45 -21.82 13.63
N GLY A 349 18.72 -20.94 14.31
CA GLY A 349 18.68 -20.79 15.76
C GLY A 349 19.75 -19.86 16.35
N THR A 350 20.29 -18.95 15.54
CA THR A 350 21.13 -17.81 15.94
C THR A 350 20.27 -16.60 16.35
N ASP A 351 20.88 -15.54 16.89
CA ASP A 351 20.18 -14.34 17.39
C ASP A 351 20.40 -13.15 16.44
N PRO A 352 19.39 -12.73 15.63
CA PRO A 352 19.54 -11.69 14.60
C PRO A 352 19.69 -10.26 15.12
N LEU A 353 19.94 -10.14 16.43
CA LEU A 353 20.22 -8.88 17.11
C LEU A 353 21.59 -8.90 17.80
N ASP A 354 22.36 -9.98 17.62
CA ASP A 354 23.70 -10.17 18.16
C ASP A 354 24.66 -10.48 17.02
N ILE A 355 25.31 -9.42 16.54
CA ILE A 355 26.33 -9.37 15.49
C ILE A 355 27.49 -10.39 15.59
N CYS A 356 27.59 -11.13 16.70
CA CYS A 356 28.58 -12.18 16.94
C CYS A 356 27.98 -13.59 17.16
N ASP A 357 26.67 -13.77 17.14
CA ASP A 357 25.99 -15.07 17.25
C ASP A 357 25.53 -15.54 15.88
N PHE A 358 26.44 -15.93 14.98
CA PHE A 358 26.10 -16.34 13.61
C PHE A 358 26.82 -17.61 13.14
N ILE A 359 26.41 -18.11 11.98
CA ILE A 359 27.11 -19.21 11.29
C ILE A 359 27.87 -18.62 10.10
N PHE A 360 29.20 -18.54 10.19
CA PHE A 360 30.04 -17.92 9.16
C PHE A 360 29.82 -18.48 7.74
N ALA A 361 29.52 -19.78 7.62
CA ALA A 361 29.25 -20.42 6.33
C ALA A 361 27.92 -19.98 5.67
N ASP A 362 27.01 -19.37 6.43
CA ASP A 362 25.67 -18.98 6.00
C ASP A 362 25.57 -17.49 5.65
N GLN A 363 26.68 -16.73 5.74
CA GLN A 363 26.71 -15.34 5.26
C GLN A 363 26.35 -15.26 3.77
N THR A 364 25.29 -14.52 3.45
CA THR A 364 24.80 -14.31 2.08
C THR A 364 24.79 -12.84 1.64
N VAL A 365 24.80 -11.91 2.60
CA VAL A 365 24.90 -10.47 2.35
C VAL A 365 26.27 -9.95 2.77
N THR A 366 26.53 -8.66 2.51
CA THR A 366 27.84 -8.07 2.84
C THR A 366 27.78 -7.57 4.27
N PRO A 367 28.65 -8.06 5.18
CA PRO A 367 28.68 -7.59 6.56
C PRO A 367 28.93 -6.09 6.67
N SER A 368 28.49 -5.52 7.77
CA SER A 368 28.61 -4.10 8.10
C SER A 368 30.05 -3.70 8.47
N GLU A 369 30.34 -2.39 8.42
CA GLU A 369 31.61 -1.85 8.92
C GLU A 369 31.78 -2.05 10.44
N GLU A 370 30.67 -2.24 11.18
CA GLU A 370 30.69 -2.54 12.61
C GLU A 370 31.16 -3.97 12.85
N TRP A 371 30.58 -4.94 12.13
CA TRP A 371 31.01 -6.34 12.13
C TRP A 371 32.49 -6.47 11.76
N ASP A 372 32.95 -5.80 10.70
CA ASP A 372 34.35 -5.83 10.24
C ASP A 372 35.38 -5.48 11.34
N ALA A 373 34.99 -4.60 12.27
CA ALA A 373 35.84 -4.07 13.33
C ALA A 373 35.74 -4.82 14.66
N LEU A 374 34.80 -5.76 14.79
CA LEU A 374 34.64 -6.61 15.97
C LEU A 374 35.65 -7.77 15.96
N ASP A 375 35.75 -8.41 17.11
CA ASP A 375 36.55 -9.60 17.43
C ASP A 375 35.59 -10.51 18.20
N CYS A 376 34.80 -11.28 17.45
CA CYS A 376 33.61 -11.95 17.99
C CYS A 376 33.96 -13.15 18.88
N ASP A 377 35.01 -13.88 18.54
CA ASP A 377 35.49 -15.02 19.31
C ASP A 377 36.50 -14.62 20.41
N GLY A 378 36.95 -13.37 20.38
CA GLY A 378 37.80 -12.75 21.39
C GLY A 378 39.24 -13.25 21.34
N ASP A 379 39.72 -13.71 20.19
CA ASP A 379 41.06 -14.22 19.99
C ASP A 379 42.11 -13.12 19.73
N GLY A 380 41.67 -11.86 19.62
CA GLY A 380 42.53 -10.70 19.37
C GLY A 380 42.77 -10.41 17.89
N VAL A 381 42.06 -11.07 16.98
CA VAL A 381 41.98 -10.80 15.55
C VAL A 381 40.59 -10.22 15.27
N THR A 382 40.52 -9.23 14.39
CA THR A 382 39.21 -8.68 13.99
C THR A 382 38.57 -9.55 12.91
N ASN A 383 37.24 -9.63 12.87
CA ASN A 383 36.48 -10.40 11.88
C ASN A 383 36.97 -10.13 10.43
N SER A 384 37.19 -8.86 10.07
CA SER A 384 37.68 -8.52 8.72
C SER A 384 39.09 -9.03 8.41
N GLN A 385 39.95 -9.17 9.43
CA GLN A 385 41.30 -9.72 9.30
C GLN A 385 41.25 -11.25 9.18
N GLU A 386 40.35 -11.92 9.88
CA GLU A 386 40.12 -13.37 9.76
C GLU A 386 39.57 -13.76 8.39
N VAL A 387 38.61 -13.00 7.87
CA VAL A 387 38.12 -13.19 6.49
C VAL A 387 39.26 -13.03 5.47
N MET A 388 40.20 -12.09 5.69
CA MET A 388 41.39 -11.94 4.83
C MET A 388 42.36 -13.11 4.97
N ASP A 389 42.41 -13.70 6.15
CA ASP A 389 43.30 -14.80 6.52
C ASP A 389 42.70 -16.19 6.20
N GLU A 390 41.44 -16.23 5.74
CA GLU A 390 40.64 -17.44 5.48
C GLU A 390 40.41 -18.28 6.76
N THR A 391 40.23 -17.62 7.90
CA THR A 391 39.88 -18.22 9.20
C THR A 391 38.46 -17.86 9.64
N ASP A 392 37.90 -18.58 10.63
CA ASP A 392 36.50 -18.44 11.07
C ASP A 392 36.33 -17.47 12.26
N PRO A 393 35.65 -16.32 12.07
CA PRO A 393 35.47 -15.28 13.10
C PRO A 393 34.70 -15.67 14.36
N THR A 394 34.19 -16.90 14.42
CA THR A 394 33.42 -17.42 15.55
C THR A 394 34.15 -18.53 16.31
N GLU A 395 35.33 -18.94 15.85
CA GLU A 395 36.08 -20.08 16.39
C GLU A 395 37.44 -19.61 16.97
N PRO A 396 37.56 -19.40 18.31
CA PRO A 396 38.70 -18.72 18.93
C PRO A 396 40.08 -19.37 18.76
N CYS A 397 40.15 -20.58 18.20
CA CYS A 397 41.39 -21.28 17.91
C CYS A 397 41.67 -21.43 16.41
N ASP A 398 40.85 -20.83 15.55
CA ASP A 398 41.04 -20.77 14.11
C ASP A 398 41.51 -19.37 13.72
N PHE A 399 42.82 -19.11 13.86
CA PHE A 399 43.40 -17.82 13.50
C PHE A 399 44.83 -17.95 12.96
N LEU A 400 45.30 -16.93 12.26
CA LEU A 400 46.71 -16.80 11.92
C LEU A 400 47.45 -16.06 13.03
N TRP A 401 48.40 -16.73 13.67
CA TRP A 401 49.21 -16.17 14.75
C TRP A 401 49.96 -14.87 14.36
N GLU A 402 50.24 -14.65 13.06
CA GLU A 402 50.86 -13.41 12.56
C GLU A 402 49.94 -12.18 12.68
N SER A 403 48.64 -12.42 12.73
CA SER A 403 47.57 -11.42 12.74
C SER A 403 47.00 -11.13 14.13
N GLN A 404 47.30 -12.01 15.09
CA GLN A 404 46.81 -11.90 16.47
C GLN A 404 47.43 -10.73 17.24
N ASP A 405 46.59 -9.91 17.86
CA ASP A 405 47.02 -8.99 18.93
C ASP A 405 46.74 -9.61 20.30
N ILE A 406 47.75 -10.26 20.87
CA ILE A 406 47.66 -10.89 22.19
C ILE A 406 47.28 -9.91 23.33
N THR A 407 47.36 -8.60 23.10
CA THR A 407 47.01 -7.60 24.11
C THR A 407 45.51 -7.29 24.15
N THR A 408 44.74 -7.76 23.18
CA THR A 408 43.29 -7.52 23.05
C THR A 408 42.43 -8.76 23.28
N VAL A 409 43.03 -9.94 23.44
CA VAL A 409 42.31 -11.21 23.67
C VAL A 409 41.38 -11.19 24.88
N SER A 410 40.30 -11.94 24.77
CA SER A 410 39.27 -12.12 25.80
C SER A 410 39.75 -13.00 26.96
N ALA A 411 39.00 -12.96 28.07
CA ALA A 411 39.28 -13.84 29.21
C ALA A 411 38.90 -15.30 28.92
N GLU A 412 37.93 -15.49 28.02
CA GLU A 412 37.43 -16.74 27.52
C GLU A 412 38.49 -17.45 26.68
N TRP A 413 39.11 -16.73 25.75
CA TRP A 413 40.23 -17.23 24.95
C TRP A 413 41.41 -17.69 25.81
N LEU A 414 41.74 -16.95 26.87
CA LEU A 414 42.83 -17.30 27.79
C LEU A 414 42.63 -18.64 28.53
N LEU A 415 41.40 -19.18 28.57
CA LEU A 415 41.06 -20.46 29.20
C LEU A 415 41.04 -21.64 28.21
N LEU A 416 41.23 -21.39 26.91
CA LEU A 416 41.32 -22.42 25.89
C LEU A 416 42.73 -23.01 25.83
N ASP A 417 42.88 -24.11 25.11
CA ASP A 417 44.14 -24.83 24.85
C ASP A 417 44.18 -25.07 23.34
N CYS A 418 44.51 -24.01 22.58
CA CYS A 418 44.33 -24.03 21.12
C CYS A 418 45.35 -24.94 20.41
N ASP A 419 46.48 -25.25 21.04
CA ASP A 419 47.53 -26.10 20.47
C ASP A 419 47.52 -27.56 21.01
N ASP A 420 46.56 -27.89 21.88
CA ASP A 420 46.35 -29.20 22.50
C ASP A 420 47.58 -29.72 23.28
N ASP A 421 48.44 -28.82 23.79
CA ASP A 421 49.66 -29.19 24.53
C ASP A 421 49.40 -29.53 26.01
N GLY A 422 48.21 -29.15 26.50
CA GLY A 422 47.75 -29.36 27.87
C GLY A 422 48.00 -28.18 28.82
N LEU A 423 48.37 -27.01 28.30
CA LEU A 423 48.39 -25.72 28.98
C LEU A 423 47.25 -24.84 28.44
N GLU A 424 46.67 -24.00 29.31
CA GLU A 424 45.71 -23.00 28.85
C GLU A 424 46.49 -21.86 28.18
N ASN A 425 45.95 -21.22 27.14
CA ASN A 425 46.57 -20.12 26.40
C ASN A 425 47.12 -19.04 27.36
N GLY A 426 46.39 -18.70 28.42
CA GLY A 426 46.82 -17.72 29.42
C GLY A 426 48.01 -18.15 30.29
N ASP A 427 48.29 -19.45 30.42
CA ASP A 427 49.51 -19.98 31.05
C ASP A 427 50.73 -19.88 30.11
N GLU A 428 50.50 -19.70 28.81
CA GLU A 428 51.53 -19.54 27.78
C GLU A 428 51.91 -18.07 27.54
N VAL A 429 50.98 -17.16 27.80
CA VAL A 429 51.20 -15.71 27.76
C VAL A 429 52.15 -15.30 28.90
N VAL A 430 53.42 -15.08 28.57
CA VAL A 430 54.40 -14.57 29.54
C VAL A 430 54.13 -13.08 29.80
N THR A 431 53.92 -12.69 31.06
CA THR A 431 53.83 -11.27 31.46
C THR A 431 55.09 -10.77 32.18
N ASP A 432 55.47 -9.51 31.99
CA ASP A 432 56.58 -8.88 32.73
C ASP A 432 56.23 -8.61 34.21
N GLU A 433 57.20 -8.14 35.02
CA GLU A 433 57.00 -7.81 36.44
C GLU A 433 55.97 -6.68 36.68
N ASP A 434 55.59 -5.93 35.64
CA ASP A 434 54.62 -4.84 35.68
C ASP A 434 53.23 -5.27 35.14
N GLY A 435 53.09 -6.54 34.68
CA GLY A 435 51.85 -7.13 34.18
C GLY A 435 51.56 -6.88 32.70
N ASN A 436 52.55 -6.44 31.91
CA ASN A 436 52.39 -6.33 30.46
C ASN A 436 52.70 -7.67 29.80
N VAL A 437 51.89 -8.05 28.81
CA VAL A 437 52.15 -9.22 27.96
C VAL A 437 53.48 -9.03 27.22
N ILE A 438 54.40 -9.97 27.39
CA ILE A 438 55.67 -10.07 26.68
C ILE A 438 55.68 -11.40 25.94
N ASP A 439 55.11 -11.45 24.74
CA ASP A 439 55.44 -12.52 23.82
C ASP A 439 56.96 -12.44 23.54
N THR A 440 57.69 -13.39 24.11
CA THR A 440 59.14 -13.45 24.02
C THR A 440 59.62 -14.86 23.72
N GLN A 441 58.77 -15.69 23.10
CA GLN A 441 59.14 -17.06 22.82
C GLN A 441 59.33 -17.34 21.32
N ASP A 442 59.68 -16.39 20.46
CA ASP A 442 60.43 -16.76 19.24
C ASP A 442 61.94 -16.75 19.55
N ALA A 443 62.44 -17.81 20.20
CA ALA A 443 63.86 -17.88 20.57
C ALA A 443 64.79 -17.97 19.35
N ASN A 444 64.25 -18.20 18.15
CA ASN A 444 65.02 -18.44 16.93
C ASN A 444 64.82 -17.38 15.83
N ASP A 445 63.97 -16.38 16.07
CA ASP A 445 63.68 -15.20 15.22
C ASP A 445 63.18 -15.60 13.81
N ASN A 446 62.40 -16.69 13.71
CA ASN A 446 61.84 -17.18 12.44
C ASN A 446 60.40 -16.71 12.17
N GLY A 447 59.81 -15.96 13.10
CA GLY A 447 58.44 -15.50 13.08
C GLY A 447 57.53 -16.34 13.97
N ILE A 448 57.67 -17.67 14.00
CA ILE A 448 56.75 -18.59 14.66
C ILE A 448 57.06 -18.65 16.17
N PRO A 449 56.07 -18.44 17.06
CA PRO A 449 56.28 -18.62 18.50
C PRO A 449 56.67 -20.07 18.88
N ASP A 450 57.62 -20.24 19.81
CA ASP A 450 58.21 -21.55 20.18
C ASP A 450 57.17 -22.55 20.73
N HIS A 451 56.01 -22.09 21.23
CA HIS A 451 54.93 -22.96 21.72
C HIS A 451 54.21 -23.69 20.57
N VAL A 452 54.03 -23.04 19.41
CA VAL A 452 53.44 -23.64 18.19
C VAL A 452 54.45 -24.39 17.30
N GLU A 453 55.74 -24.46 17.67
CA GLU A 453 56.75 -25.18 16.87
C GLU A 453 56.76 -26.72 17.13
N GLU A 454 56.40 -27.52 16.11
CA GLU A 454 56.43 -29.01 16.15
C GLU A 454 57.80 -29.63 16.56
N ASN A 455 58.90 -28.86 16.50
CA ASN A 455 60.23 -29.31 16.87
C ASN A 455 60.89 -28.40 17.92
N ASN A 456 60.20 -28.20 19.04
CA ASN A 456 60.71 -27.54 20.26
C ASN A 456 62.05 -28.18 20.72
N GLY A 457 63.15 -27.70 20.13
CA GLY A 457 64.51 -28.14 20.34
C GLY A 457 65.09 -27.56 21.63
N ASN A 458 66.06 -28.27 22.21
CA ASN A 458 66.55 -28.00 23.56
C ASN A 458 67.05 -26.55 23.74
N PRO A 459 66.41 -25.73 24.60
CA PRO A 459 66.80 -24.34 24.84
C PRO A 459 68.15 -24.20 25.56
N ASN A 460 68.74 -25.31 26.01
CA ASN A 460 70.06 -25.36 26.64
C ASN A 460 71.19 -25.83 25.69
N SER A 461 70.95 -25.88 24.37
CA SER A 461 71.98 -26.29 23.41
C SER A 461 73.17 -25.30 23.38
N GLU A 462 74.41 -25.83 23.32
CA GLU A 462 75.61 -24.97 23.23
C GLU A 462 75.61 -24.19 21.91
N ASP A 463 75.82 -22.87 21.99
CA ASP A 463 75.78 -21.93 20.85
C ASP A 463 74.44 -21.93 20.07
N ASN A 464 73.33 -22.36 20.72
CA ASN A 464 71.99 -22.55 20.16
C ASN A 464 71.95 -23.47 18.92
N LEU A 465 72.92 -24.39 18.82
CA LEU A 465 73.03 -25.33 17.71
C LEU A 465 72.56 -26.71 18.18
N ASP A 466 71.35 -27.09 17.76
CA ASP A 466 70.74 -28.37 18.16
C ASP A 466 70.91 -29.43 17.06
N VAL A 467 71.30 -30.63 17.46
CA VAL A 467 71.60 -31.72 16.52
C VAL A 467 70.60 -32.84 16.71
N PHE A 468 69.73 -33.05 15.72
CA PHE A 468 68.82 -34.17 15.69
C PHE A 468 69.60 -35.45 15.35
N ASP A 469 69.79 -36.33 16.34
CA ASP A 469 70.64 -37.52 16.22
C ASP A 469 69.98 -38.69 15.48
N ILE A 470 68.83 -38.46 14.84
CA ILE A 470 68.09 -39.43 14.03
C ILE A 470 67.94 -38.96 12.58
N LEU A 471 68.06 -39.90 11.64
CA LEU A 471 67.84 -39.70 10.22
C LEU A 471 66.88 -40.78 9.70
N THR A 472 65.75 -40.38 9.14
CA THR A 472 64.71 -41.23 8.53
C THR A 472 64.49 -40.84 7.06
N PRO A 473 65.36 -41.24 6.12
CA PRO A 473 65.22 -40.87 4.71
C PRO A 473 64.17 -41.76 4.03
N ASN A 474 62.88 -41.48 4.25
CA ASN A 474 61.70 -42.19 3.76
C ASN A 474 60.81 -41.32 2.84
N GLY A 475 61.02 -40.01 2.78
CA GLY A 475 60.33 -39.08 1.90
C GLY A 475 59.06 -38.46 2.50
N ASP A 476 58.89 -38.47 3.82
CA ASP A 476 57.75 -37.87 4.51
C ASP A 476 58.00 -36.40 4.94
N GLY A 477 59.18 -35.85 4.67
CA GLY A 477 59.57 -34.50 5.05
C GLY A 477 60.20 -34.39 6.44
N LEU A 478 60.03 -35.40 7.31
CA LEU A 478 60.50 -35.38 8.69
C LEU A 478 61.81 -36.16 8.84
N ASN A 479 62.87 -35.48 9.29
CA ASN A 479 64.20 -36.07 9.48
C ASN A 479 64.72 -36.83 8.22
N ASP A 480 64.26 -36.46 7.04
CA ASP A 480 64.66 -37.02 5.74
C ASP A 480 66.14 -36.71 5.41
N VAL A 481 66.66 -35.68 6.06
CA VAL A 481 68.04 -35.24 6.03
C VAL A 481 68.57 -35.13 7.45
N PHE A 482 69.89 -35.14 7.60
CA PHE A 482 70.49 -34.95 8.91
C PHE A 482 70.38 -33.46 9.27
N THR A 483 69.38 -33.15 10.08
CA THR A 483 69.03 -31.79 10.43
C THR A 483 69.87 -31.33 11.62
N ILE A 484 70.46 -30.15 11.47
CA ILE A 484 71.15 -29.45 12.55
C ILE A 484 70.51 -28.06 12.58
N ARG A 485 69.79 -27.74 13.67
CA ARG A 485 69.11 -26.46 13.83
C ARG A 485 70.14 -25.34 13.93
N ASN A 486 69.83 -24.19 13.35
CA ASN A 486 70.68 -22.98 13.34
C ASN A 486 72.02 -23.13 12.62
N ILE A 487 72.23 -24.18 11.82
CA ILE A 487 73.52 -24.39 11.14
C ILE A 487 73.84 -23.31 10.10
N GLU A 488 72.81 -22.73 9.50
CA GLU A 488 72.87 -21.63 8.53
C GLU A 488 73.46 -20.34 9.13
N ASN A 489 73.31 -20.13 10.44
CA ASN A 489 73.95 -19.05 11.19
C ASN A 489 75.47 -19.23 11.30
N PHE A 490 75.98 -20.41 10.96
CA PHE A 490 77.40 -20.74 10.97
C PHE A 490 77.89 -21.10 9.56
N PRO A 491 77.97 -20.11 8.63
CA PRO A 491 78.33 -20.37 7.23
C PRO A 491 79.74 -20.98 7.07
N ASN A 492 80.63 -20.72 8.03
CA ASN A 492 81.95 -21.33 8.11
C ASN A 492 81.89 -22.61 8.96
N ASN A 493 81.16 -23.61 8.48
CA ASN A 493 81.09 -24.92 9.10
C ASN A 493 81.64 -26.02 8.18
N ARG A 494 82.00 -27.16 8.78
CA ARG A 494 82.37 -28.37 8.05
C ARG A 494 81.86 -29.60 8.78
N LEU A 495 81.02 -30.38 8.12
CA LEU A 495 80.45 -31.62 8.62
C LEU A 495 81.16 -32.83 8.05
N GLU A 496 81.57 -33.75 8.93
CA GLU A 496 82.11 -35.05 8.56
C GLU A 496 81.30 -36.16 9.23
N ILE A 497 80.94 -37.20 8.48
CA ILE A 497 80.22 -38.36 9.03
C ILE A 497 81.05 -39.61 8.80
N PHE A 498 81.14 -40.44 9.83
CA PHE A 498 81.91 -41.66 9.87
C PHE A 498 81.01 -42.86 10.15
N ASN A 499 81.31 -44.00 9.55
CA ASN A 499 80.71 -45.26 9.96
C ASN A 499 81.34 -45.79 11.26
N ARG A 500 80.78 -46.85 11.83
CA ARG A 500 81.28 -47.51 13.06
C ARG A 500 82.74 -48.00 13.03
N TRP A 501 83.37 -48.05 11.85
CA TRP A 501 84.77 -48.46 11.69
C TRP A 501 85.73 -47.26 11.53
N GLY A 502 85.23 -46.03 11.68
CA GLY A 502 86.00 -44.79 11.54
C GLY A 502 86.26 -44.40 10.09
N VAL A 503 85.56 -45.01 9.13
CA VAL A 503 85.67 -44.62 7.71
C VAL A 503 84.71 -43.47 7.43
N LYS A 504 85.24 -42.38 6.86
CA LYS A 504 84.44 -41.23 6.43
C LYS A 504 83.51 -41.61 5.28
N VAL A 505 82.23 -41.37 5.47
CA VAL A 505 81.15 -41.62 4.50
C VAL A 505 80.56 -40.35 3.91
N TYR A 506 80.73 -39.20 4.58
CA TYR A 506 80.27 -37.89 4.09
C TYR A 506 81.22 -36.77 4.56
N ASP A 507 81.37 -35.73 3.74
CA ASP A 507 82.27 -34.61 3.96
C ASP A 507 81.73 -33.37 3.24
N ALA A 508 81.29 -32.35 3.98
CA ALA A 508 80.77 -31.12 3.40
C ALA A 508 81.31 -29.89 4.14
N GLU A 509 81.82 -28.93 3.37
CA GLU A 509 82.05 -27.55 3.83
C GLU A 509 80.78 -26.73 3.55
N GLY A 510 80.38 -25.89 4.51
CA GLY A 510 79.14 -25.10 4.44
C GLY A 510 77.88 -25.97 4.53
N TYR A 511 77.84 -26.96 5.44
CA TYR A 511 76.68 -27.80 5.64
C TYR A 511 75.44 -26.96 5.96
N GLY A 512 74.30 -27.32 5.36
CA GLY A 512 73.05 -26.54 5.42
C GLY A 512 72.91 -25.47 4.33
N GLN A 513 73.99 -25.11 3.62
CA GLN A 513 73.93 -24.13 2.53
C GLN A 513 73.72 -24.79 1.17
N GLY A 514 72.97 -24.14 0.27
CA GLY A 514 72.87 -24.58 -1.12
C GLY A 514 72.36 -26.02 -1.31
N ASN A 515 71.46 -26.49 -0.44
CA ASN A 515 70.93 -27.86 -0.39
C ASN A 515 72.02 -28.94 -0.10
N GLN A 516 73.11 -28.55 0.57
CA GLN A 516 74.13 -29.47 1.07
C GLN A 516 73.67 -30.12 2.36
N PHE A 517 72.86 -31.18 2.21
CA PHE A 517 72.37 -31.99 3.32
C PHE A 517 72.74 -33.46 3.16
N PHE A 518 73.02 -34.12 4.28
CA PHE A 518 73.31 -35.54 4.30
C PHE A 518 72.00 -36.33 4.34
N ARG A 519 71.73 -37.04 3.25
CA ARG A 519 70.49 -37.83 3.04
C ARG A 519 70.69 -39.32 3.27
N GLY A 520 71.72 -39.69 4.03
CA GLY A 520 72.06 -41.10 4.28
C GLY A 520 72.64 -41.81 3.05
N VAL A 521 73.32 -41.07 2.16
CA VAL A 521 74.02 -41.58 0.98
C VAL A 521 75.52 -41.35 1.15
N SER A 522 76.32 -42.35 0.79
CA SER A 522 77.78 -42.25 0.92
C SER A 522 78.41 -41.44 -0.22
N GLU A 523 79.32 -40.54 0.15
CA GLU A 523 80.22 -39.81 -0.75
C GLU A 523 81.70 -40.25 -0.59
N GLY A 524 81.97 -41.19 0.32
CA GLY A 524 83.31 -41.70 0.61
C GLY A 524 83.97 -42.48 -0.54
N ARG A 525 85.21 -42.14 -0.90
CA ARG A 525 85.90 -42.60 -2.12
C ARG A 525 86.50 -44.02 -2.09
N VAL A 526 86.46 -44.75 -0.96
CA VAL A 526 87.41 -45.89 -0.75
C VAL A 526 86.79 -47.22 -0.29
N THR A 527 85.57 -47.30 0.27
CA THR A 527 84.99 -48.61 0.69
C THR A 527 83.46 -48.75 0.65
N VAL A 528 82.72 -47.68 0.37
CA VAL A 528 81.28 -47.71 0.05
C VAL A 528 81.15 -47.02 -1.30
N ASN A 529 80.43 -47.57 -2.28
CA ASN A 529 80.40 -46.90 -3.59
C ASN A 529 79.78 -45.51 -3.44
N GLN A 530 80.39 -44.53 -4.08
CA GLN A 530 79.86 -43.17 -4.13
C GLN A 530 78.46 -43.22 -4.74
N GLY A 531 77.47 -42.67 -4.04
CA GLY A 531 76.06 -42.69 -4.45
C GLY A 531 75.24 -43.87 -3.90
N ASP A 532 75.85 -44.82 -3.18
CA ASP A 532 75.09 -45.89 -2.53
C ASP A 532 74.47 -45.39 -1.21
N ARG A 533 73.19 -45.74 -1.06
CA ARG A 533 72.43 -45.59 0.18
C ARG A 533 73.10 -46.35 1.32
N LEU A 534 73.45 -45.64 2.40
CA LEU A 534 74.07 -46.23 3.59
C LEU A 534 73.11 -47.20 4.31
N PRO A 535 73.59 -48.32 4.88
CA PRO A 535 72.76 -49.22 5.68
C PRO A 535 72.17 -48.56 6.93
N VAL A 536 71.05 -49.09 7.42
CA VAL A 536 70.48 -48.76 8.74
C VAL A 536 71.50 -49.07 9.83
N GLY A 537 71.70 -48.14 10.75
CA GLY A 537 72.64 -48.28 11.85
C GLY A 537 73.19 -46.97 12.37
N THR A 538 74.06 -47.06 13.37
CA THR A 538 74.70 -45.89 14.01
C THR A 538 75.96 -45.47 13.27
N TYR A 539 76.00 -44.18 12.97
CA TYR A 539 77.10 -43.40 12.42
C TYR A 539 77.54 -42.38 13.47
N TYR A 540 78.63 -41.67 13.19
CA TYR A 540 79.16 -40.64 14.07
C TYR A 540 79.44 -39.39 13.26
N TYR A 541 78.91 -38.25 13.69
CA TYR A 541 79.17 -36.97 13.06
C TYR A 541 80.24 -36.21 13.84
N VAL A 542 81.00 -35.39 13.12
CA VAL A 542 81.90 -34.37 13.66
C VAL A 542 81.60 -33.10 12.90
N LEU A 543 81.03 -32.12 13.59
CA LEU A 543 80.76 -30.79 13.09
C LEU A 543 81.79 -29.83 13.66
N ASN A 544 82.52 -29.15 12.78
CA ASN A 544 83.37 -28.02 13.17
C ASN A 544 82.73 -26.73 12.66
N TYR A 545 82.59 -25.73 13.50
CA TYR A 545 82.02 -24.43 13.12
C TYR A 545 82.76 -23.28 13.80
N VAL A 546 82.65 -22.09 13.22
CA VAL A 546 83.17 -20.85 13.81
C VAL A 546 81.99 -20.09 14.40
N ASN A 547 81.98 -19.92 15.73
CA ASN A 547 80.89 -19.21 16.40
C ASN A 547 80.96 -17.68 16.19
N LYS A 548 79.96 -16.93 16.68
CA LYS A 548 79.86 -15.48 16.50
C LYS A 548 81.08 -14.70 17.05
N ASP A 549 81.81 -15.27 18.02
CA ASP A 549 83.05 -14.71 18.58
C ASP A 549 84.31 -15.00 17.74
N GLY A 550 84.18 -15.69 16.61
CA GLY A 550 85.30 -16.08 15.76
C GLY A 550 86.11 -17.26 16.29
N VAL A 551 85.61 -17.99 17.28
CA VAL A 551 86.27 -19.16 17.88
C VAL A 551 85.82 -20.43 17.17
N THR A 552 86.77 -21.30 16.82
CA THR A 552 86.45 -22.62 16.26
C THR A 552 85.98 -23.57 17.37
N LYS A 553 84.78 -24.11 17.20
CA LYS A 553 84.14 -25.10 18.07
C LYS A 553 83.99 -26.42 17.33
N GLN A 554 83.90 -27.50 18.10
CA GLN A 554 83.70 -28.86 17.59
C GLN A 554 82.62 -29.55 18.39
N LEU A 555 81.61 -30.07 17.69
CA LEU A 555 80.59 -30.95 18.23
C LEU A 555 80.72 -32.33 17.57
N ALA A 556 80.54 -33.37 18.36
CA ALA A 556 80.56 -34.73 17.86
C ALA A 556 79.57 -35.59 18.64
N GLY A 557 78.85 -36.44 17.93
CA GLY A 557 77.81 -37.28 18.50
C GLY A 557 77.47 -38.47 17.63
N PRO A 558 76.65 -39.40 18.13
CA PRO A 558 76.07 -40.45 17.32
C PRO A 558 75.05 -39.86 16.32
N LEU A 559 74.87 -40.54 15.20
CA LEU A 559 73.78 -40.30 14.25
C LEU A 559 73.18 -41.65 13.88
N TYR A 560 71.91 -41.89 14.20
CA TYR A 560 71.22 -43.12 13.88
C TYR A 560 70.44 -42.99 12.58
N ILE A 561 70.82 -43.77 11.56
CA ILE A 561 70.07 -43.87 10.32
C ILE A 561 69.06 -45.01 10.46
N ASN A 562 67.78 -44.65 10.42
CA ASN A 562 66.66 -45.58 10.35
C ASN A 562 65.98 -45.47 8.99
N ARG A 563 65.46 -46.59 8.48
CA ARG A 563 64.63 -46.61 7.27
C ARG A 563 63.46 -47.50 7.58
N ARG A 564 62.34 -46.88 7.96
CA ARG A 564 61.06 -47.56 8.00
C ARG A 564 60.35 -47.39 6.67
#